data_AF-A0A2T2X8K1-F1
#
_entry.id   AF-A0A2T2X8K1-F1
#
_cell.length_a   1.000
_cell.length_b   1.000
_cell.length_c   1.000
_cell.angle_alpha   90.00
_cell.angle_beta   90.00
_cell.angle_gamma   90.00
#
_symmetry.space_group_name_H-M   'P 1'
#
loop_
_entity.id
_entity.type
_entity.pdbx_description
1 polymer ?
#
loop_
_entity_poly.entity_id
_entity_poly.type
_entity_poly.pdbx_seq_one_letter_code
_entity_poly.pdbx_strand_id
1 'polypeptide(L)'
;MVCGILPVLEPARRFSVPTIGVGGVDVKYDEKTLSALISGQLPWAETKEIMSGGKDPDRFRMVLEIVQSMVSFTERILLPLGPHLYIVQKGTDRIVKCDCGYEFGDYRTNWKFMSRVFVRNSQESLQELYHPDQGVDPDWMELREFYCPGCFHLLETEAVPPGYPVMFDFQPDLETFYRDWLQQPLE
;
A
#
# COMPACT_ATOMS: atom_id res chain seq x y z
N MET A 1 -11.05 -24.94 48.66
CA MET A 1 -10.69 -25.10 47.24
C MET A 1 -10.56 -23.69 46.70
N VAL A 2 -9.34 -23.16 46.61
CA VAL A 2 -9.07 -21.73 46.39
C VAL A 2 -9.04 -21.47 44.89
N CYS A 3 -9.91 -20.57 44.43
CA CYS A 3 -10.02 -20.14 43.05
C CYS A 3 -8.77 -19.34 42.67
N GLY A 4 -7.92 -19.89 41.79
CA GLY A 4 -6.71 -19.24 41.31
C GLY A 4 -7.04 -18.11 40.33
N ILE A 5 -6.55 -16.91 40.65
CA ILE A 5 -6.59 -15.73 39.79
C ILE A 5 -5.56 -15.93 38.68
N LEU A 6 -5.99 -15.93 37.41
CA LEU A 6 -5.07 -15.89 36.26
C LEU A 6 -4.29 -14.57 36.26
N PRO A 7 -2.97 -14.58 35.99
CA PRO A 7 -2.20 -13.35 35.91
C PRO A 7 -2.59 -12.55 34.66
N VAL A 8 -2.78 -11.25 34.88
CA VAL A 8 -2.95 -10.23 33.84
C VAL A 8 -1.68 -10.23 32.97
N LEU A 9 -1.83 -10.46 31.66
CA LEU A 9 -0.75 -10.38 30.69
C LEU A 9 -0.16 -8.96 30.70
N GLU A 10 1.14 -8.83 30.95
CA GLU A 10 1.84 -7.55 30.87
C GLU A 10 1.72 -6.94 29.46
N PRO A 11 1.60 -5.60 29.33
CA PRO A 11 1.63 -4.96 28.04
C PRO A 11 2.96 -5.22 27.34
N ALA A 12 2.90 -5.53 26.04
CA ALA A 12 4.07 -5.83 25.22
C ALA A 12 5.18 -4.79 25.44
N ARG A 13 6.39 -5.28 25.76
CA ARG A 13 7.58 -4.44 25.92
C ARG A 13 7.73 -3.57 24.66
N ARG A 14 7.72 -2.25 24.85
CA ARG A 14 8.13 -1.27 23.84
C ARG A 14 9.55 -1.66 23.40
N PHE A 15 9.67 -2.29 22.23
CA PHE A 15 10.95 -2.38 21.56
C PHE A 15 11.30 -0.95 21.13
N SER A 16 12.24 -0.33 21.84
CA SER A 16 12.89 0.87 21.32
C SER A 16 13.60 0.47 20.03
N VAL A 17 13.07 0.89 18.89
CA VAL A 17 13.83 0.85 17.64
C VAL A 17 15.07 1.69 17.90
N PRO A 18 16.28 1.12 17.85
CA PRO A 18 17.48 1.93 17.96
C PRO A 18 17.41 2.97 16.85
N THR A 19 17.54 4.25 17.19
CA THR A 19 17.87 5.26 16.19
C THR A 19 19.21 4.85 15.61
N ILE A 20 19.19 4.10 14.53
CA ILE A 20 20.35 3.92 13.67
C ILE A 20 20.57 5.31 13.11
N GLY A 21 21.39 6.10 13.79
CA GLY A 21 22.05 7.24 13.19
C GLY A 21 22.89 6.67 12.06
N VAL A 22 22.32 6.62 10.86
CA VAL A 22 23.05 6.24 9.67
C VAL A 22 24.02 7.39 9.47
N GLY A 23 25.28 7.21 9.89
CA GLY A 23 26.40 8.08 9.54
C GLY A 23 26.77 7.97 8.07
N GLY A 24 25.77 8.00 7.20
CA GLY A 24 25.90 8.18 5.75
C GLY A 24 25.65 9.65 5.46
N VAL A 25 26.33 10.18 4.44
CA VAL A 25 25.98 11.49 3.89
C VAL A 25 24.48 11.47 3.56
N ASP A 26 23.70 12.39 4.10
CA ASP A 26 22.29 12.55 3.76
C ASP A 26 22.21 12.80 2.25
N VAL A 27 21.86 11.75 1.50
CA VAL A 27 21.66 11.85 0.06
C VAL A 27 20.31 12.52 -0.12
N LYS A 28 20.31 13.71 -0.70
CA LYS A 28 19.08 14.42 -1.07
C LYS A 28 18.84 14.30 -2.55
N TYR A 29 17.59 14.04 -2.92
CA TYR A 29 17.15 14.03 -4.31
C TYR A 29 16.27 15.25 -4.59
N ASP A 30 16.28 15.74 -5.83
CA ASP A 30 15.35 16.78 -6.23
C ASP A 30 14.00 16.19 -6.68
N GLU A 31 12.99 17.05 -6.80
CA GLU A 31 11.64 16.66 -7.21
C GLU A 31 11.61 16.01 -8.60
N LYS A 32 12.49 16.44 -9.51
CA LYS A 32 12.55 15.93 -10.88
C LYS A 32 13.04 14.49 -10.89
N THR A 33 14.09 14.17 -10.14
CA THR A 33 14.62 12.81 -9.98
C THR A 33 13.57 11.89 -9.35
N LEU A 34 12.90 12.33 -8.27
CA LEU A 34 11.86 11.53 -7.63
C LEU A 34 10.62 11.35 -8.52
N SER A 35 10.23 12.36 -9.28
CA SER A 35 9.14 12.24 -10.26
C SER A 35 9.48 11.23 -11.35
N ALA A 36 10.70 11.29 -11.89
CA ALA A 36 11.18 10.32 -12.88
C ALA A 36 11.28 8.90 -12.30
N LEU A 37 11.61 8.76 -11.01
CA LEU A 37 11.60 7.47 -10.31
C LEU A 37 10.16 6.91 -10.24
N ILE A 38 9.20 7.73 -9.81
CA ILE A 38 7.79 7.32 -9.67
C ILE A 38 7.19 6.95 -11.03
N SER A 39 7.52 7.69 -12.08
CA SER A 39 7.03 7.41 -13.44
C SER A 39 7.80 6.29 -14.16
N GLY A 40 8.82 5.68 -13.52
CA GLY A 40 9.65 4.64 -14.13
C GLY A 40 10.53 5.11 -15.29
N GLN A 41 10.83 6.42 -15.36
CA GLN A 41 11.63 7.04 -16.43
C GLN A 41 13.07 7.35 -16.00
N LEU A 42 13.42 7.09 -14.74
CA LEU A 42 14.76 7.33 -14.22
C LEU A 42 15.78 6.37 -14.87
N PRO A 43 16.93 6.87 -15.39
CA PRO A 43 17.98 6.02 -15.93
C PRO A 43 18.48 4.98 -14.92
N TRP A 44 18.94 3.84 -15.43
CA TRP A 44 19.43 2.75 -14.59
C TRP A 44 20.57 3.16 -13.65
N ALA A 45 21.51 3.99 -14.12
CA ALA A 45 22.64 4.44 -13.32
C ALA A 45 22.18 5.20 -12.06
N GLU A 46 21.28 6.17 -12.23
CA GLU A 46 20.71 6.96 -11.14
C GLU A 46 19.81 6.10 -10.23
N THR A 47 19.01 5.21 -10.81
CA THR A 47 18.18 4.26 -10.05
C THR A 47 19.04 3.38 -9.14
N LYS A 48 20.15 2.85 -9.66
CA LYS A 48 21.08 2.02 -8.90
C LYS A 48 21.70 2.80 -7.73
N GLU A 49 22.04 4.07 -7.93
CA GLU A 49 22.55 4.94 -6.86
C GLU A 49 21.53 5.08 -5.71
N ILE A 50 20.25 5.30 -6.02
CA ILE A 50 19.16 5.34 -5.02
C ILE A 50 19.02 4.00 -4.27
N MET A 51 19.17 2.88 -4.98
CA MET A 51 19.06 1.55 -4.37
C MET A 51 20.20 1.29 -3.38
N SER A 52 21.45 1.53 -3.79
CA SER A 52 22.65 1.23 -3.00
C SER A 52 23.04 2.33 -2.00
N GLY A 53 22.48 3.53 -2.13
CA GLY A 53 22.77 4.67 -1.26
C GLY A 53 21.97 4.69 0.04
N GLY A 54 22.35 5.65 0.90
CA GLY A 54 21.58 6.03 2.08
C GLY A 54 20.16 6.47 1.71
N LYS A 55 19.24 6.38 2.67
CA LYS A 55 17.83 6.75 2.43
C LYS A 55 17.61 8.20 2.84
N ASP A 56 17.15 8.99 1.89
CA ASP A 56 16.74 10.36 2.12
C ASP A 56 15.56 10.40 3.13
N PRO A 57 15.72 11.01 4.31
CA PRO A 57 14.65 11.10 5.31
C PRO A 57 13.47 11.96 4.82
N ASP A 58 13.70 12.89 3.88
CA ASP A 58 12.66 13.76 3.33
C ASP A 58 11.85 13.10 2.21
N ARG A 59 12.27 11.91 1.73
CA ARG A 59 11.68 11.23 0.56
C ARG A 59 10.18 11.03 0.69
N PHE A 60 9.70 10.63 1.87
CA PHE A 60 8.28 10.35 2.07
C PHE A 60 7.42 11.59 1.82
N ARG A 61 7.81 12.74 2.41
CA ARG A 61 7.11 14.02 2.21
C ARG A 61 7.12 14.44 0.75
N MET A 62 8.28 14.36 0.08
CA MET A 62 8.40 14.73 -1.33
C MET A 62 7.56 13.83 -2.24
N VAL A 63 7.53 12.52 -1.98
CA VAL A 63 6.68 11.58 -2.71
C VAL A 63 5.20 11.94 -2.53
N LEU A 64 4.77 12.30 -1.32
CA LEU A 64 3.39 12.75 -1.09
C LEU A 64 3.06 14.01 -1.89
N GLU A 65 3.96 14.99 -1.94
CA GLU A 65 3.77 16.22 -2.74
C GLU A 65 3.64 15.92 -4.23
N ILE A 66 4.53 15.09 -4.77
CA ILE A 66 4.50 14.67 -6.18
C ILE A 66 3.20 13.92 -6.48
N VAL A 67 2.84 12.92 -5.66
CA VAL A 67 1.61 12.13 -5.88
C VAL A 67 0.35 12.96 -5.71
N GLN A 68 0.31 13.91 -4.77
CA GLN A 68 -0.80 14.84 -4.62
C GLN A 68 -1.00 15.71 -5.87
N SER A 69 0.08 16.10 -6.55
CA SER A 69 0.00 16.88 -7.79
C SER A 69 -0.52 16.10 -9.00
N MET A 70 -0.49 14.76 -8.93
CA MET A 70 -0.94 13.88 -10.02
C MET A 70 -2.44 13.56 -9.96
N VAL A 71 -3.12 13.87 -8.86
CA VAL A 71 -4.55 13.58 -8.67
C VAL A 71 -5.40 14.85 -8.77
N SER A 72 -6.68 14.68 -9.11
CA SER A 72 -7.62 15.80 -9.30
C SER A 72 -8.39 16.19 -8.02
N PHE A 73 -8.37 15.35 -7.00
CA PHE A 73 -9.09 15.57 -5.76
C PHE A 73 -8.26 16.40 -4.75
N THR A 74 -8.94 17.09 -3.83
CA THR A 74 -8.31 18.03 -2.90
C THR A 74 -8.00 17.43 -1.53
N GLU A 75 -8.54 16.27 -1.20
CA GLU A 75 -8.21 15.59 0.06
C GLU A 75 -6.72 15.28 0.13
N ARG A 76 -6.13 15.57 1.29
CA ARG A 76 -4.70 15.35 1.54
C ARG A 76 -4.41 13.85 1.54
N ILE A 77 -3.48 13.41 0.69
CA ILE A 77 -2.95 12.05 0.72
C ILE A 77 -2.08 11.87 1.97
N LEU A 78 -2.40 10.83 2.74
CA LEU A 78 -1.66 10.43 3.94
C LEU A 78 -0.74 9.24 3.65
N LEU A 79 -1.14 8.33 2.78
CA LEU A 79 -0.31 7.17 2.45
C LEU A 79 -0.72 6.58 1.09
N PRO A 80 0.20 6.46 0.12
CA PRO A 80 -0.02 5.65 -1.07
C PRO A 80 -0.02 4.17 -0.70
N LEU A 81 -1.06 3.44 -1.09
CA LEU A 81 -1.18 1.98 -0.93
C LEU A 81 -0.73 1.23 -2.19
N GLY A 82 -0.91 1.86 -3.35
CA GLY A 82 -0.49 1.34 -4.65
C GLY A 82 -0.49 2.46 -5.69
N PRO A 83 -0.24 2.14 -6.97
CA PRO A 83 -0.15 3.15 -8.02
C PRO A 83 -1.38 4.05 -8.15
N HIS A 84 -2.58 3.49 -7.96
CA HIS A 84 -3.87 4.18 -8.14
C HIS A 84 -4.72 4.23 -6.86
N LEU A 85 -4.14 3.93 -5.69
CA LEU A 85 -4.89 3.74 -4.44
C LEU A 85 -4.20 4.45 -3.27
N TYR A 86 -4.93 5.29 -2.55
CA TYR A 86 -4.40 6.16 -1.51
C TYR A 86 -5.28 6.15 -0.26
N ILE A 87 -4.68 6.27 0.91
CA ILE A 87 -5.38 6.72 2.12
C ILE A 87 -5.33 8.25 2.13
N VAL A 88 -6.50 8.88 2.28
CA VAL A 88 -6.65 10.33 2.29
C VAL A 88 -7.38 10.82 3.54
N GLN A 89 -7.12 12.07 3.95
CA GLN A 89 -7.84 12.75 5.01
C GLN A 89 -9.12 13.38 4.45
N LYS A 90 -10.29 12.93 4.92
CA LYS A 90 -11.61 13.46 4.54
C LYS A 90 -12.34 13.98 5.77
N GLY A 91 -12.21 15.28 6.03
CA GLY A 91 -12.72 15.88 7.27
C GLY A 91 -11.99 15.29 8.48
N THR A 92 -12.72 14.74 9.45
CA THR A 92 -12.14 14.00 10.60
C THR A 92 -11.83 12.55 10.28
N ASP A 93 -12.35 12.02 9.17
CA ASP A 93 -12.23 10.62 8.80
C ASP A 93 -11.03 10.39 7.87
N ARG A 94 -10.60 9.13 7.79
CA ARG A 94 -9.56 8.67 6.87
C ARG A 94 -10.11 7.55 6.03
N ILE A 95 -10.05 7.72 4.71
CA ILE A 95 -10.66 6.79 3.77
C ILE A 95 -9.68 6.34 2.70
N VAL A 96 -9.95 5.19 2.10
CA VAL A 96 -9.25 4.74 0.89
C VAL A 96 -9.94 5.30 -0.33
N LYS A 97 -9.17 5.87 -1.26
CA LYS A 97 -9.64 6.56 -2.46
C LYS A 97 -8.77 6.19 -3.67
N CYS A 98 -9.41 6.02 -4.82
CA CYS A 98 -8.72 5.83 -6.11
C CYS A 98 -8.32 7.19 -6.71
N ASP A 99 -7.33 7.22 -7.60
CA ASP A 99 -6.93 8.41 -8.37
C ASP A 99 -8.09 9.06 -9.14
N CYS A 100 -9.05 8.26 -9.64
CA CYS A 100 -10.27 8.74 -10.29
C CYS A 100 -11.28 9.40 -9.33
N GLY A 101 -11.04 9.33 -8.02
CA GLY A 101 -11.88 9.90 -6.98
C GLY A 101 -12.91 8.95 -6.35
N TYR A 102 -13.01 7.69 -6.80
CA TYR A 102 -13.88 6.70 -6.16
C TYR A 102 -13.43 6.40 -4.72
N GLU A 103 -14.37 6.34 -3.78
CA GLU A 103 -14.11 6.14 -2.35
C GLU A 103 -14.50 4.72 -1.93
N PHE A 104 -13.57 4.00 -1.29
CA PHE A 104 -13.78 2.65 -0.79
C PHE A 104 -14.21 2.61 0.69
N GLY A 105 -14.25 3.77 1.36
CA GLY A 105 -14.63 3.88 2.76
C GLY A 105 -13.44 3.84 3.72
N ASP A 106 -13.71 3.50 4.98
CA ASP A 106 -12.76 3.58 6.09
C ASP A 106 -11.48 2.74 5.84
N TYR A 107 -10.31 3.35 6.04
CA TYR A 107 -9.01 2.71 5.74
C TYR A 107 -8.68 1.49 6.60
N ARG A 108 -9.37 1.31 7.74
CA ARG A 108 -9.22 0.13 8.62
C ARG A 108 -10.07 -1.05 8.14
N THR A 109 -10.89 -0.86 7.11
CA THR A 109 -11.65 -1.94 6.47
C THR A 109 -10.96 -2.34 5.17
N ASN A 110 -11.02 -3.62 4.83
CA ASN A 110 -10.45 -4.11 3.58
C ASN A 110 -11.18 -3.49 2.37
N TRP A 111 -10.48 -2.61 1.65
CA TRP A 111 -11.00 -1.89 0.49
C TRP A 111 -11.48 -2.84 -0.62
N LYS A 112 -10.93 -4.06 -0.70
CA LYS A 112 -11.32 -5.07 -1.69
C LYS A 112 -12.81 -5.42 -1.60
N PHE A 113 -13.44 -5.32 -0.41
CA PHE A 113 -14.88 -5.56 -0.25
C PHE A 113 -15.76 -4.51 -0.96
N MET A 114 -15.21 -3.35 -1.29
CA MET A 114 -15.90 -2.28 -2.02
C MET A 114 -15.45 -2.17 -3.48
N SER A 115 -14.68 -3.15 -3.97
CA SER A 115 -14.19 -3.22 -5.35
C SER A 115 -15.07 -4.13 -6.22
N ARG A 116 -14.88 -4.08 -7.54
CA ARG A 116 -15.46 -5.07 -8.47
C ARG A 116 -14.46 -6.21 -8.62
N VAL A 117 -14.90 -7.46 -8.48
CA VAL A 117 -14.03 -8.63 -8.66
C VAL A 117 -14.38 -9.38 -9.93
N PHE A 118 -13.36 -9.74 -10.72
CA PHE A 118 -13.46 -10.75 -11.76
C PHE A 118 -12.65 -11.97 -11.32
N VAL A 119 -13.29 -13.14 -11.30
CA VAL A 119 -12.66 -14.39 -10.85
C VAL A 119 -12.44 -15.28 -12.06
N ARG A 120 -11.18 -15.53 -12.41
CA ARG A 120 -10.77 -16.50 -13.41
C ARG A 120 -10.59 -17.85 -12.73
N ASN A 121 -11.61 -18.69 -12.83
CA ASN A 121 -11.68 -20.02 -12.24
C ASN A 121 -12.02 -21.10 -13.29
N SER A 122 -11.74 -20.83 -14.56
CA SER A 122 -11.90 -21.77 -15.65
C SER A 122 -10.72 -21.72 -16.60
N GLN A 123 -10.46 -22.83 -17.28
CA GLN A 123 -9.40 -22.92 -18.28
C GLN A 123 -9.57 -21.88 -19.39
N GLU A 124 -10.80 -21.63 -19.84
CA GLU A 124 -11.12 -20.60 -20.84
C GLU A 124 -10.68 -19.21 -20.36
N SER A 125 -11.12 -18.80 -19.17
CA SER A 125 -10.77 -17.48 -18.61
C SER A 125 -9.27 -17.31 -18.32
N LEU A 126 -8.56 -18.39 -17.96
CA LEU A 126 -7.12 -18.36 -17.69
C LEU A 126 -6.30 -18.30 -19.00
N GLN A 127 -6.80 -18.92 -20.08
CA GLN A 127 -6.14 -18.91 -21.39
C GLN A 127 -6.20 -17.55 -22.10
N GLU A 128 -7.04 -16.62 -21.62
CA GLU A 128 -6.98 -15.22 -22.05
C GLU A 128 -5.66 -14.55 -21.64
N LEU A 129 -5.02 -15.02 -20.56
CA LEU A 129 -3.77 -14.47 -20.01
C LEU A 129 -2.55 -15.35 -20.29
N TYR A 130 -2.73 -16.67 -20.18
CA TYR A 130 -1.63 -17.64 -20.22
C TYR A 130 -1.75 -18.53 -21.45
N HIS A 131 -0.60 -18.98 -21.97
CA HIS A 131 -0.60 -20.11 -22.90
C HIS A 131 -1.24 -21.34 -22.22
N PRO A 132 -1.98 -22.21 -22.94
CA PRO A 132 -2.64 -23.38 -22.36
C PRO A 132 -1.78 -24.24 -21.42
N ASP A 133 -0.48 -24.34 -21.71
CA ASP A 133 0.49 -25.14 -20.95
C ASP A 133 1.21 -24.38 -19.82
N GLN A 134 0.84 -23.11 -19.59
CA GLN A 134 1.48 -22.21 -18.61
C GLN A 134 0.50 -21.67 -17.56
N GLY A 135 -0.80 -21.95 -17.73
CA GLY A 135 -1.84 -21.58 -16.76
C GLY A 135 -1.81 -22.45 -15.51
N VAL A 136 -2.51 -21.99 -14.47
CA VAL A 136 -2.78 -22.77 -13.26
C VAL A 136 -3.98 -23.69 -13.48
N ASP A 137 -4.05 -24.80 -12.76
CA ASP A 137 -5.24 -25.65 -12.74
C ASP A 137 -6.36 -24.92 -11.96
N PRO A 138 -7.53 -24.64 -12.59
CA PRO A 138 -8.62 -23.92 -11.96
C PRO A 138 -9.22 -24.63 -10.74
N ASP A 139 -9.06 -25.96 -10.62
CA ASP A 139 -9.49 -26.70 -9.44
C ASP A 139 -8.58 -26.45 -8.23
N TRP A 140 -7.35 -25.98 -8.46
CA TRP A 140 -6.34 -25.73 -7.43
C TRP A 140 -6.19 -24.24 -7.09
N MET A 141 -6.34 -23.37 -8.08
CA MET A 141 -6.10 -21.94 -7.93
C MET A 141 -7.02 -21.14 -8.84
N GLU A 142 -7.64 -20.11 -8.28
CA GLU A 142 -8.34 -19.07 -9.02
C GLU A 142 -7.56 -17.76 -8.96
N LEU A 143 -7.61 -17.00 -10.05
CA LEU A 143 -7.07 -15.64 -10.11
C LEU A 143 -8.21 -14.64 -9.93
N ARG A 144 -8.14 -13.80 -8.90
CA ARG A 144 -9.12 -12.77 -8.59
C ARG A 144 -8.54 -11.41 -8.92
N GLU A 145 -9.19 -10.71 -9.83
CA GLU A 145 -8.80 -9.38 -10.30
C GLU A 145 -9.72 -8.35 -9.63
N PHE A 146 -9.16 -7.46 -8.80
CA PHE A 146 -9.92 -6.44 -8.08
C PHE A 146 -9.81 -5.09 -8.79
N TYR A 147 -10.95 -4.55 -9.21
CA TYR A 147 -11.04 -3.34 -10.01
C TYR A 147 -11.71 -2.19 -9.25
N CYS A 148 -11.22 -0.97 -9.54
CA CYS A 148 -11.92 0.25 -9.13
C CYS A 148 -13.32 0.31 -9.78
N PRO A 149 -14.41 0.48 -9.01
CA PRO A 149 -15.76 0.59 -9.57
C PRO A 149 -16.00 1.86 -10.42
N GLY A 150 -15.16 2.89 -10.25
CA GLY A 150 -15.27 4.17 -10.98
C GLY A 150 -14.57 4.16 -12.34
N CYS A 151 -13.29 3.75 -12.39
CA CYS A 151 -12.46 3.82 -13.59
C CYS A 151 -11.99 2.47 -14.15
N PHE A 152 -12.30 1.35 -13.47
CA PHE A 152 -11.85 0.01 -13.85
C PHE A 152 -10.33 -0.20 -13.89
N HIS A 153 -9.54 0.64 -13.23
CA HIS A 153 -8.14 0.29 -12.94
C HIS A 153 -8.09 -1.03 -12.18
N LEU A 154 -7.21 -1.94 -12.63
CA LEU A 154 -6.85 -3.15 -11.89
C LEU A 154 -5.99 -2.73 -10.70
N LEU A 155 -6.53 -2.90 -9.49
CA LEU A 155 -5.91 -2.44 -8.25
C LEU A 155 -5.07 -3.52 -7.59
N GLU A 156 -5.51 -4.78 -7.66
CA GLU A 156 -4.81 -5.93 -7.07
C GLU A 156 -5.19 -7.23 -7.77
N THR A 157 -4.31 -8.21 -7.73
CA THR A 157 -4.57 -9.58 -8.16
C THR A 157 -4.25 -10.59 -7.05
N GLU A 158 -5.20 -11.45 -6.72
CA GLU A 158 -4.98 -12.56 -5.79
C GLU A 158 -4.96 -13.88 -6.56
N ALA A 159 -3.90 -14.66 -6.41
CA ALA A 159 -3.80 -16.03 -6.91
C ALA A 159 -3.91 -17.00 -5.73
N VAL A 160 -5.11 -17.51 -5.48
CA VAL A 160 -5.43 -18.25 -4.25
C VAL A 160 -6.27 -19.49 -4.55
N PRO A 161 -6.29 -20.51 -3.66
CA PRO A 161 -7.19 -21.64 -3.82
C PRO A 161 -8.67 -21.25 -3.78
N PRO A 162 -9.55 -22.02 -4.42
CA PRO A 162 -11.00 -21.80 -4.33
C PRO A 162 -11.48 -21.75 -2.88
N GLY A 163 -12.32 -20.75 -2.56
CA GLY A 163 -12.89 -20.55 -1.22
C GLY A 163 -11.97 -19.86 -0.21
N TYR A 164 -10.74 -19.49 -0.58
CA TYR A 164 -9.84 -18.73 0.29
C TYR A 164 -10.44 -17.34 0.63
N PRO A 165 -10.34 -16.83 1.87
CA PRO A 165 -10.85 -15.49 2.20
C PRO A 165 -10.14 -14.40 1.39
N VAL A 166 -10.83 -13.27 1.18
CA VAL A 166 -10.21 -12.08 0.58
C VAL A 166 -9.14 -11.55 1.54
N MET A 167 -7.92 -11.37 1.04
CA MET A 167 -6.78 -10.99 1.87
C MET A 167 -6.82 -9.50 2.18
N PHE A 168 -6.56 -9.13 3.44
CA PHE A 168 -6.36 -7.74 3.82
C PHE A 168 -4.86 -7.48 3.94
N ASP A 169 -4.26 -6.97 2.87
CA ASP A 169 -2.80 -6.98 2.68
C ASP A 169 -2.08 -6.08 3.68
N PHE A 170 -2.69 -4.95 4.04
CA PHE A 170 -2.01 -3.94 4.85
C PHE A 170 -2.95 -3.11 5.73
N GLN A 171 -2.60 -3.01 7.02
CA GLN A 171 -3.28 -2.19 8.03
C GLN A 171 -2.26 -1.26 8.70
N PRO A 172 -2.00 -0.06 8.14
CA PRO A 172 -0.99 0.85 8.65
C PRO A 172 -1.42 1.51 9.98
N ASP A 173 -0.50 1.58 10.94
CA ASP A 173 -0.59 2.50 12.07
C ASP A 173 -0.09 3.89 11.65
N LEU A 174 -1.00 4.67 11.08
CA LEU A 174 -0.71 6.04 10.64
C LEU A 174 -0.29 6.95 11.79
N GLU A 175 -0.87 6.78 12.98
CA GLU A 175 -0.57 7.64 14.13
C GLU A 175 0.88 7.50 14.56
N THR A 176 1.33 6.28 14.78
CA THR A 176 2.70 6.00 15.19
C THR A 176 3.68 6.38 14.08
N PHE A 177 3.37 6.08 12.82
CA PHE A 177 4.24 6.43 11.70
C PHE A 177 4.46 7.94 11.60
N TYR A 178 3.39 8.73 11.65
CA TYR A 178 3.47 10.18 11.55
C TYR A 178 4.07 10.83 12.80
N ARG A 179 3.59 10.47 14.00
CA ARG A 179 4.06 11.07 15.26
C ARG A 179 5.49 10.66 15.61
N ASP A 180 5.78 9.36 15.60
CA ASP A 180 7.02 8.83 16.19
C ASP A 180 8.15 8.71 15.16
N TRP A 181 7.85 8.43 13.88
CA TRP A 181 8.88 8.20 12.86
C TRP A 181 9.13 9.45 12.03
N LEU A 182 8.06 10.09 11.53
CA LEU A 182 8.17 11.31 10.74
C LEU A 182 8.28 12.58 11.60
N GLN A 183 7.98 12.49 12.90
CA GLN A 183 7.92 13.64 13.82
C GLN A 183 6.97 14.74 13.32
N GLN A 184 5.89 14.33 12.66
CA GLN A 184 4.86 15.18 12.06
C GLN A 184 3.48 14.61 12.43
N PRO A 185 2.95 14.90 13.63
CA PRO A 185 1.66 14.36 14.06
C PRO A 185 0.54 14.69 13.07
N LEU A 186 -0.39 13.74 12.87
CA LEU A 186 -1.63 14.02 12.17
C LEU A 186 -2.56 14.83 13.10
N GLU A 187 -3.22 15.83 12.54
CA GLU A 187 -4.26 16.62 13.23
C GLU A 187 -5.61 15.90 13.24
#